data_AF-A0A257V5P4-F1
#
_entry.id   AF-A0A257V5P4-F1
#
_cell.length_a   1.000
_cell.length_b   1.000
_cell.length_c   1.000
_cell.angle_alpha   90.00
_cell.angle_beta   90.00
_cell.angle_gamma   90.00
#
_symmetry.space_group_name_H-M   'P 1'
#
loop_
_entity.id
_entity.type
_entity.pdbx_description
1 polymer ?
#
loop_
_entity_poly.entity_id
_entity_poly.type
_entity_poly.pdbx_seq_one_letter_code
_entity_poly.pdbx_strand_id
1 'polypeptide(L)'
;PGNVRELRNVIERAVILARAGWIELSHLPPYVRRPDDAGEDLRLPAGLTLAEAEKVLILQTLKEADQNKAEAARRLGLDVKTIRNKLKQYGLDGR
;
A
#
# COMPACT_ATOMS: atom_id res chain seq x y z
N PRO A 1 4.68 -15.39 -24.36
CA PRO A 1 3.51 -15.13 -23.48
C PRO A 1 3.88 -14.06 -22.44
N GLY A 2 3.01 -13.18 -21.93
CA GLY A 2 1.56 -13.19 -21.96
C GLY A 2 0.93 -11.79 -21.98
N ASN A 3 1.68 -10.69 -22.10
CA ASN A 3 1.11 -9.34 -21.92
C ASN A 3 0.00 -8.98 -22.93
N VAL A 4 0.21 -9.26 -24.22
CA VAL A 4 -0.80 -8.95 -25.26
C VAL A 4 -2.03 -9.86 -25.14
N ARG A 5 -1.81 -11.14 -24.78
CA ARG A 5 -2.90 -12.11 -24.61
C ARG A 5 -3.73 -11.82 -23.36
N GLU A 6 -3.07 -11.38 -22.29
CA GLU A 6 -3.70 -10.98 -21.03
C GLU A 6 -4.50 -9.69 -21.19
N LEU A 7 -3.93 -8.68 -21.87
CA LEU A 7 -4.65 -7.44 -22.15
C LEU A 7 -5.91 -7.71 -22.98
N ARG A 8 -5.81 -8.57 -24.00
CA ARG A 8 -6.98 -8.98 -24.80
C ARG A 8 -8.06 -9.60 -23.94
N ASN A 9 -7.71 -10.56 -23.07
CA ASN A 9 -8.68 -11.21 -22.18
C ASN A 9 -9.35 -10.22 -21.20
N VAL A 10 -8.60 -9.24 -20.71
CA VAL A 10 -9.11 -8.18 -19.83
C VAL A 10 -10.15 -7.32 -20.55
N ILE A 11 -9.81 -6.86 -21.77
CA ILE A 11 -10.70 -6.01 -22.56
C ILE A 11 -11.95 -6.79 -23.02
N GLU A 12 -11.80 -8.02 -23.49
CA GLU A 12 -12.94 -8.89 -23.85
C GLU A 12 -13.94 -9.01 -22.70
N ARG A 13 -13.44 -9.28 -21.49
CA ARG A 13 -14.28 -9.39 -20.29
C ARG A 13 -14.92 -8.06 -19.90
N ALA A 14 -14.21 -6.94 -20.04
CA ALA A 14 -14.75 -5.62 -19.75
C ALA A 14 -15.89 -5.23 -20.70
N VAL A 15 -15.75 -5.56 -21.99
CA VAL A 15 -16.80 -5.35 -23.02
C VAL A 15 -18.04 -6.18 -22.71
N ILE A 16 -17.88 -7.45 -22.33
CA ILE A 16 -19.00 -8.33 -21.94
C ILE A 16 -19.74 -7.75 -20.73
N LEU A 17 -19.01 -7.22 -19.73
CA LEU A 17 -19.59 -6.68 -18.51
C LEU A 17 -20.28 -5.34 -18.71
N ALA A 18 -19.73 -4.46 -19.56
CA ALA A 18 -20.31 -3.16 -19.84
C ALA A 18 -21.68 -3.26 -20.55
N ARG A 19 -21.91 -4.33 -21.34
CA ARG A 19 -23.12 -4.61 -22.14
C ARG A 19 -23.44 -3.57 -23.23
N ALA A 20 -23.42 -2.27 -22.91
CA ALA A 20 -23.52 -1.15 -23.84
C ALA A 20 -22.96 0.14 -23.20
N GLY A 21 -22.41 1.05 -24.00
CA GLY A 21 -21.87 2.33 -23.52
C GLY A 21 -20.38 2.29 -23.18
N TRP A 22 -19.95 3.20 -22.29
CA TRP A 22 -18.55 3.35 -21.92
C TRP A 22 -18.09 2.25 -20.95
N ILE A 23 -16.86 1.79 -21.09
CA ILE A 23 -16.23 0.88 -20.13
C ILE A 23 -15.86 1.67 -18.87
N GLU A 24 -16.66 1.52 -17.83
CA GLU A 24 -16.35 2.02 -16.49
C GLU A 24 -15.37 1.13 -15.71
N LEU A 25 -14.73 1.69 -14.68
CA LEU A 25 -13.79 0.98 -13.80
C LEU A 25 -14.40 -0.28 -13.17
N SER A 26 -15.72 -0.28 -12.92
CA SER A 26 -16.50 -1.40 -12.42
C SER A 26 -16.53 -2.63 -13.34
N HIS A 27 -16.11 -2.48 -14.60
CA HIS A 27 -16.05 -3.57 -15.59
C HIS A 27 -14.65 -4.19 -15.73
N LEU A 28 -13.61 -3.53 -15.22
CA LEU A 28 -12.25 -4.07 -15.28
C LEU A 28 -12.01 -5.10 -14.16
N PRO A 29 -11.08 -6.05 -14.28
CA PRO A 29 -10.73 -6.93 -13.17
C PRO A 29 -10.03 -6.17 -12.02
N PRO A 30 -10.19 -6.60 -10.74
CA PRO A 30 -9.62 -5.91 -9.58
C PRO A 30 -8.11 -5.63 -9.69
N TYR A 31 -7.35 -6.57 -10.24
CA TYR A 31 -5.90 -6.46 -10.44
C TYR A 31 -5.49 -5.41 -11.51
N VAL A 32 -6.43 -4.96 -12.34
CA VAL A 32 -6.23 -3.88 -13.33
C VAL A 32 -6.72 -2.54 -12.78
N ARG A 33 -7.70 -2.55 -11.87
CA ARG A 33 -8.33 -1.34 -11.33
C ARG A 33 -7.37 -0.46 -10.53
N ARG A 34 -6.32 -1.03 -9.93
CA ARG A 34 -5.18 -0.34 -9.28
C ARG A 34 -4.29 -1.39 -8.56
N PRO A 35 -2.96 -1.38 -8.74
CA PRO A 35 -2.05 -2.16 -7.90
C PRO A 35 -1.75 -1.55 -6.52
N ASP A 36 -2.00 -0.26 -6.25
CA ASP A 36 -1.35 0.44 -5.12
C ASP A 36 -2.25 1.35 -4.24
N ASP A 37 -3.57 1.13 -4.27
CA ASP A 37 -4.42 2.31 -4.25
C ASP A 37 -5.81 2.09 -3.62
N ALA A 38 -6.08 0.86 -3.17
CA ALA A 38 -6.77 0.69 -1.90
C ALA A 38 -5.65 0.61 -0.87
N GLY A 39 -5.57 1.56 0.06
CA GLY A 39 -4.66 1.43 1.19
C GLY A 39 -4.79 0.01 1.74
N GLU A 40 -3.70 -0.76 1.73
CA GLU A 40 -3.70 -2.06 2.36
C GLU A 40 -4.11 -1.80 3.81
N ASP A 41 -5.31 -2.24 4.20
CA ASP A 41 -5.68 -2.25 5.61
C ASP A 41 -4.54 -2.95 6.33
N LEU A 42 -3.86 -2.24 7.23
CA LEU A 42 -2.72 -2.78 7.94
C LEU A 42 -3.20 -3.91 8.85
N ARG A 43 -3.11 -5.15 8.37
CA ARG A 43 -3.52 -6.34 9.11
C ARG A 43 -2.44 -6.72 10.10
N LEU A 44 -2.63 -6.33 11.35
CA LEU A 44 -1.80 -6.77 12.46
C LEU A 44 -2.34 -8.10 13.00
N PRO A 45 -1.56 -9.20 12.98
CA PRO A 45 -2.00 -10.46 13.57
C PRO A 45 -2.21 -10.32 15.08
N ALA A 46 -3.24 -11.00 15.58
CA ALA A 46 -3.50 -11.08 17.02
C ALA A 46 -2.34 -11.81 17.72
N GLY A 47 -1.85 -11.24 18.84
CA GLY A 47 -0.73 -11.79 19.61
C GLY A 47 0.58 -11.02 19.47
N LEU A 48 0.65 -10.01 18.60
CA LEU A 48 1.78 -9.08 18.59
C LEU A 48 1.83 -8.26 19.88
N THR A 49 3.05 -8.02 20.35
CA THR A 49 3.30 -7.03 21.39
C THR A 49 3.06 -5.62 20.85
N LEU A 50 2.80 -4.67 21.75
CA LEU A 50 2.64 -3.27 21.39
C LEU A 50 3.87 -2.72 20.64
N ALA A 51 5.07 -3.18 21.01
CA ALA A 51 6.32 -2.77 20.38
C ALA A 51 6.43 -3.27 18.92
N GLU A 52 5.95 -4.48 18.63
CA GLU A 52 5.95 -5.03 17.28
C GLU A 52 4.90 -4.34 16.40
N ALA A 53 3.70 -4.11 16.94
CA ALA A 53 2.65 -3.35 16.26
C ALA A 53 3.13 -1.92 15.94
N GLU A 54 3.77 -1.24 16.89
CA GLU A 54 4.35 0.08 16.68
C GLU A 54 5.44 0.06 15.59
N LYS A 55 6.33 -0.94 15.60
CA LYS A 55 7.37 -1.09 14.57
C LYS A 55 6.75 -1.24 13.18
N VAL A 56 5.74 -2.10 13.04
CA VAL A 56 5.06 -2.31 11.76
C VAL A 56 4.40 -1.01 11.29
N LEU A 57 3.71 -0.30 12.18
CA LEU A 57 3.03 0.96 11.86
C LEU A 57 4.01 2.05 11.39
N ILE A 58 5.14 2.20 12.08
CA ILE A 58 6.19 3.17 11.71
C ILE A 58 6.76 2.85 10.32
N LEU A 59 7.07 1.59 10.04
CA LEU A 59 7.68 1.18 8.78
C LEU A 59 6.71 1.32 7.59
N GLN A 60 5.46 0.94 7.78
CA GLN A 60 4.43 1.11 6.75
C GLN A 60 4.22 2.59 6.43
N THR A 61 4.09 3.43 7.47
CA THR A 61 3.89 4.87 7.27
C THR A 61 5.10 5.52 6.59
N LEU A 62 6.32 5.08 6.89
CA LEU A 62 7.53 5.55 6.20
C LEU A 62 7.55 5.14 4.73
N LYS A 63 7.07 3.94 4.40
CA LYS A 63 6.94 3.48 3.01
C LYS A 63 5.94 4.35 2.25
N GLU A 64 4.79 4.64 2.84
CA GLU A 64 3.74 5.51 2.26
C GLU A 64 4.11 7.00 2.22
N ALA A 65 5.16 7.40 2.95
CA ALA A 65 5.70 8.74 2.98
C ALA A 65 7.02 8.86 2.21
N ASP A 66 7.36 7.91 1.34
CA ASP A 66 8.60 7.90 0.54
C ASP A 66 9.87 8.12 1.39
N GLN A 67 9.96 7.42 2.53
CA GLN A 67 11.05 7.55 3.52
C GLN A 67 11.19 8.93 4.17
N ASN A 68 10.21 9.82 3.99
CA ASN A 68 10.20 11.13 4.64
C ASN A 68 9.82 11.00 6.12
N LYS A 69 10.85 11.03 6.97
CA LYS A 69 10.73 10.92 8.44
C LYS A 69 9.85 12.03 9.05
N ALA A 70 9.83 13.23 8.47
CA ALA A 70 9.02 14.34 8.99
C ALA A 70 7.55 14.17 8.64
N GLU A 71 7.26 13.70 7.43
CA GLU A 71 5.89 13.41 6.99
C GLU A 71 5.32 12.20 7.74
N ALA A 72 6.09 11.12 7.90
CA ALA A 72 5.68 9.95 8.67
C ALA A 72 5.40 10.30 10.14
N ALA A 73 6.22 11.15 10.75
CA ALA A 73 6.01 11.65 12.11
C ALA A 73 4.68 12.43 12.22
N ARG A 74 4.40 13.33 11.25
CA ARG A 74 3.14 14.09 11.19
C ARG A 74 1.93 13.17 11.10
N ARG A 75 1.98 12.16 10.21
CA ARG A 75 0.88 11.20 10.02
C ARG A 75 0.61 10.35 11.26
N LEU A 76 1.67 10.01 12.01
CA LEU A 76 1.58 9.22 13.25
C LEU A 76 1.32 10.06 14.50
N GLY A 77 1.28 11.40 14.40
CA GLY A 77 1.16 12.28 15.56
C GLY A 77 2.37 12.22 16.51
N LEU A 78 3.55 11.89 15.98
CA LEU A 78 4.79 11.75 16.74
C LEU A 78 5.77 12.89 16.40
N ASP A 79 6.75 13.10 17.29
CA ASP A 79 7.92 13.92 16.95
C ASP A 79 8.86 13.13 16.00
N VAL A 80 9.48 13.84 15.06
CA VAL A 80 10.54 13.33 14.18
C VAL A 80 11.68 12.72 15.00
N LYS A 81 11.99 13.28 16.17
CA LYS A 81 13.00 12.72 17.09
C LYS A 81 12.61 11.31 17.56
N THR A 82 11.33 11.06 17.83
CA THR A 82 10.81 9.75 18.23
C THR A 82 10.98 8.75 17.10
N ILE A 83 10.59 9.10 15.86
CA ILE A 83 10.79 8.23 14.68
C ILE A 83 12.27 7.89 14.51
N ARG A 84 13.18 8.86 14.58
CA ARG A 84 14.63 8.61 14.48
C ARG A 84 15.14 7.66 15.57
N ASN A 85 14.73 7.86 16.82
CA ASN A 85 15.14 7.01 17.93
C ASN A 85 14.62 5.57 17.76
N LYS A 86 13.37 5.40 17.30
CA LYS A 86 12.78 4.10 17.01
C LYS A 86 13.51 3.40 15.86
N LEU A 87 13.82 4.11 14.78
CA LEU A 87 14.60 3.56 13.66
C LEU A 87 16.00 3.11 14.08
N LYS A 88 16.67 3.86 14.97
CA LYS A 88 17.94 3.44 15.58
C LYS A 88 17.80 2.16 16.41
N GLN A 89 16.77 2.09 17.26
CA GLN A 89 16.46 0.89 18.05
C GLN A 89 16.18 -0.33 17.17
N TYR A 90 15.61 -0.12 15.99
CA TYR A 90 15.34 -1.20 15.01
C TYR A 90 16.57 -1.57 14.16
N GLY A 91 17.68 -0.86 14.28
CA GLY A 91 18.88 -1.07 13.46
C GLY A 91 18.71 -0.63 11.99
N LEU A 92 17.77 0.28 11.71
CA LEU A 92 17.40 0.72 10.36
C LEU A 92 17.93 2.13 10.01
N ASP A 93 18.70 2.77 10.89
CA ASP A 93 19.24 4.13 10.68
C ASP A 93 20.56 4.15 9.87
N GLY A 94 20.68 3.26 8.87
CA GLY A 94 21.89 3.14 8.06
C GLY A 94 21.71 2.28 6.81
N ARG A 95 21.19 2.88 5.74
CA ARG A 95 21.46 2.49 4.34
C ARG A 95 21.27 3.69 3.43
#